data_AF-A0AAD1Y1R2-F1
#
_entry.id   AF-A0AAD1Y1R2-F1
#
_cell.length_a   1.000
_cell.length_b   1.000
_cell.length_c   1.000
_cell.angle_alpha   90.00
_cell.angle_beta   90.00
_cell.angle_gamma   90.00
#
_symmetry.space_group_name_H-M   'P 1'
#
loop_
_entity.id
_entity.type
_entity.pdbx_description
1 polymer ?
#
loop_
_entity_poly.entity_id
_entity_poly.type
_entity_poly.pdbx_seq_one_letter_code
_entity_poly.pdbx_strand_id
1 'polypeptide(L)'
;MIIPEANTPLLDYEMKRVIEMHSAFITLCDSFALCYKEAEQLINMSEATFVIWDKDSKGLIDAIQLFSILCLYSKGRIEDKCRFLLNLYDFNQDNQILPLTLEFMLTMCMQGICKLFNIDILEEYTEEIQKFIEENYPREVDIPFEELLKVYTTIVQS
;
A
#
# COMPACT_ATOMS: atom_id res chain seq x y z
N MET A 1 1.27 11.78 -21.38
CA MET A 1 0.34 10.84 -20.74
C MET A 1 -0.48 11.64 -19.76
N ILE A 2 -1.71 12.01 -20.14
CA ILE A 2 -2.60 12.79 -19.28
C ILE A 2 -3.26 11.75 -18.37
N ILE A 3 -2.83 11.69 -17.11
CA ILE A 3 -3.55 10.94 -16.08
C ILE A 3 -4.92 11.63 -16.03
N PRO A 4 -6.05 10.93 -16.29
CA PRO A 4 -7.36 11.54 -16.12
C PRO A 4 -7.39 12.13 -14.72
N GLU A 5 -7.93 13.33 -14.53
CA GLU A 5 -8.22 13.84 -13.19
C GLU A 5 -9.13 12.81 -12.52
N ALA A 6 -8.52 11.87 -11.82
CA ALA A 6 -9.21 10.92 -11.00
C ALA A 6 -9.78 11.82 -9.90
N ASN A 7 -11.06 12.17 -10.04
CA ASN A 7 -11.89 12.69 -8.97
C ASN A 7 -12.03 11.59 -7.90
N THR A 8 -10.90 11.16 -7.35
CA THR A 8 -10.80 10.21 -6.26
C THR A 8 -10.42 11.04 -5.05
N PRO A 9 -11.40 11.44 -4.22
CA PRO A 9 -11.20 12.30 -3.04
C PRO A 9 -10.28 11.70 -1.95
N LEU A 10 -9.62 10.57 -2.24
CA LEU A 10 -8.69 9.85 -1.37
C LEU A 10 -7.20 10.11 -1.69
N LEU A 11 -6.90 10.86 -2.75
CA LEU A 11 -5.52 11.18 -3.14
C LEU A 11 -5.08 12.51 -2.51
N ASP A 12 -3.77 12.71 -2.30
CA ASP A 12 -3.13 13.94 -1.80
C ASP A 12 -3.25 14.28 -0.30
N TYR A 13 -3.53 13.31 0.58
CA TYR A 13 -3.40 13.51 2.03
C TYR A 13 -1.95 13.76 2.45
N GLU A 14 -1.73 14.55 3.51
CA GLU A 14 -0.43 14.57 4.19
C GLU A 14 -0.15 13.19 4.82
N MET A 15 1.11 12.73 4.80
CA MET A 15 1.49 11.43 5.40
C MET A 15 1.06 11.32 6.87
N LYS A 16 1.12 12.44 7.61
CA LYS A 16 0.62 12.51 8.99
C LYS A 16 -0.84 12.07 9.09
N ARG A 17 -1.68 12.50 8.13
CA ARG A 17 -3.10 12.14 8.10
C ARG A 17 -3.31 10.65 7.80
N VAL A 18 -2.52 10.08 6.90
CA VAL A 18 -2.55 8.63 6.61
C VAL A 18 -2.21 7.82 7.86
N ILE A 19 -1.18 8.23 8.62
CA ILE A 19 -0.78 7.59 9.87
C ILE A 19 -1.89 7.67 10.93
N GLU A 20 -2.56 8.82 11.07
CA GLU A 20 -3.69 9.00 11.98
C GLU A 20 -4.86 8.07 11.61
N MET A 21 -5.21 8.00 10.33
CA MET A 21 -6.26 7.11 9.82
C MET A 21 -5.94 5.64 10.07
N HIS A 22 -4.69 5.22 9.84
CA HIS A 22 -4.23 3.85 10.08
C HIS A 22 -4.26 3.49 11.57
N SER A 23 -3.85 4.43 12.43
CA SER A 23 -3.90 4.23 13.88
C SER A 23 -5.34 4.10 14.39
N ALA A 24 -6.26 4.90 13.85
CA ALA A 24 -7.69 4.76 14.13
C ALA A 24 -8.23 3.42 13.63
N PHE A 25 -7.85 2.98 12.43
CA PHE A 25 -8.21 1.68 11.88
C PHE A 25 -7.79 0.53 12.80
N ILE A 26 -6.52 0.46 13.21
CA ILE A 26 -6.02 -0.59 14.14
C ILE A 26 -6.82 -0.61 15.45
N THR A 27 -7.29 0.55 15.91
CA THR A 27 -8.02 0.68 17.18
C THR A 27 -9.49 0.30 17.05
N LEU A 28 -10.11 0.55 15.90
CA LEU A 28 -11.56 0.46 15.69
C LEU A 28 -12.00 -0.79 14.94
N CYS A 29 -11.10 -1.40 14.17
CA CYS A 29 -11.41 -2.53 13.29
C CYS A 29 -10.66 -3.79 13.75
N ASP A 30 -11.41 -4.89 13.88
CA ASP A 30 -10.86 -6.19 14.30
C ASP A 30 -10.37 -7.06 13.13
N SER A 31 -10.39 -6.52 11.90
CA SER A 31 -10.04 -7.26 10.68
C SER A 31 -9.29 -6.39 9.68
N PHE A 32 -8.60 -7.03 8.73
CA PHE A 32 -7.93 -6.37 7.60
C PHE A 32 -8.89 -5.99 6.45
N ALA A 33 -10.20 -6.01 6.68
CA ALA A 33 -11.22 -5.64 5.71
C ALA A 33 -12.09 -4.49 6.25
N LEU A 34 -12.58 -3.65 5.34
CA LEU A 34 -13.46 -2.53 5.66
C LEU A 34 -14.77 -2.66 4.88
N CYS A 35 -15.91 -2.57 5.56
CA CYS A 35 -17.18 -2.30 4.91
C CYS A 35 -17.31 -0.81 4.59
N TYR A 36 -18.31 -0.46 3.76
CA TYR A 36 -18.53 0.94 3.36
C TYR A 36 -18.66 1.89 4.54
N LYS A 37 -19.39 1.50 5.60
CA LYS A 37 -19.59 2.35 6.79
C LYS A 37 -18.29 2.63 7.53
N GLU A 38 -17.41 1.64 7.65
CA GLU A 38 -16.12 1.82 8.30
C GLU A 38 -15.20 2.69 7.44
N ALA A 39 -15.16 2.47 6.13
CA ALA A 39 -14.40 3.30 5.20
C ALA A 39 -14.89 4.76 5.16
N GLU A 40 -16.20 4.98 5.19
CA GLU A 40 -16.81 6.31 5.28
C GLU A 40 -16.43 6.99 6.61
N GLN A 41 -16.49 6.28 7.73
CA GLN A 41 -16.17 6.86 9.05
C GLN A 41 -14.68 7.14 9.23
N LEU A 42 -13.80 6.24 8.77
CA LEU A 42 -12.36 6.35 8.97
C LEU A 42 -11.73 7.40 8.04
N ILE A 43 -12.10 7.38 6.77
CA ILE A 43 -11.41 8.17 5.74
C ILE A 43 -12.34 9.03 4.88
N ASN A 44 -13.63 9.14 5.24
CA ASN A 44 -14.63 9.89 4.49
C ASN A 44 -14.73 9.40 3.02
N MET A 45 -14.62 8.08 2.83
CA MET A 45 -14.76 7.46 1.52
C MET A 45 -16.19 7.61 0.99
N SER A 46 -16.33 8.07 -0.26
CA SER A 46 -17.63 8.11 -0.94
C SER A 46 -18.03 6.72 -1.48
N GLU A 47 -19.32 6.47 -1.63
CA GLU A 47 -19.85 5.23 -2.22
C GLU A 47 -19.27 4.96 -3.62
N ALA A 48 -19.19 5.99 -4.47
CA ALA A 48 -18.60 5.88 -5.81
C ALA A 48 -17.13 5.44 -5.75
N THR A 49 -16.37 5.91 -4.76
CA THR A 49 -14.99 5.46 -4.55
C THR A 49 -14.96 4.03 -4.02
N PHE A 50 -15.82 3.67 -3.06
CA PHE A 50 -15.88 2.32 -2.50
C PHE A 50 -16.09 1.25 -3.57
N VAL A 51 -16.97 1.50 -4.55
CA VAL A 51 -17.22 0.59 -5.68
C VAL A 51 -15.96 0.29 -6.51
N ILE A 52 -15.03 1.24 -6.62
CA ILE A 52 -13.75 1.01 -7.33
C ILE A 52 -12.89 -0.02 -6.59
N TRP A 53 -12.93 0.00 -5.26
CA TRP A 53 -12.13 -0.86 -4.40
C TRP A 53 -12.76 -2.26 -4.22
N ASP A 54 -14.09 -2.32 -4.12
CA ASP A 54 -14.92 -3.52 -3.99
C ASP A 54 -15.23 -4.15 -5.37
N LYS A 55 -14.17 -4.41 -6.18
CA LYS A 55 -14.29 -4.89 -7.57
C LYS A 55 -15.06 -6.22 -7.68
N ASP A 56 -15.03 -7.06 -6.65
CA ASP A 56 -15.75 -8.33 -6.61
C ASP A 56 -17.14 -8.24 -5.94
N SER A 57 -17.57 -7.04 -5.56
CA SER A 57 -18.91 -6.75 -5.00
C SER A 57 -19.22 -7.60 -3.78
N LYS A 58 -18.22 -7.83 -2.92
CA LYS A 58 -18.38 -8.56 -1.65
C LYS A 58 -18.81 -7.64 -0.51
N GLY A 59 -18.85 -6.33 -0.73
CA GLY A 59 -19.17 -5.33 0.29
C GLY A 59 -18.02 -5.07 1.26
N LEU A 60 -16.80 -5.50 0.90
CA LEU A 60 -15.61 -5.40 1.73
C LEU A 60 -14.41 -5.02 0.87
N ILE A 61 -13.58 -4.11 1.36
CA ILE A 61 -12.33 -3.71 0.72
C ILE A 61 -11.14 -4.10 1.59
N ASP A 62 -10.03 -4.43 0.95
CA ASP A 62 -8.76 -4.76 1.62
C ASP A 62 -8.13 -3.49 2.21
N ALA A 63 -8.03 -3.43 3.54
CA ALA A 63 -7.50 -2.28 4.25
C ALA A 63 -6.00 -2.10 4.00
N ILE A 64 -5.24 -3.20 3.90
CA ILE A 64 -3.80 -3.15 3.64
C ILE A 64 -3.56 -2.55 2.26
N GLN A 65 -4.30 -3.00 1.24
CA GLN A 65 -4.23 -2.42 -0.10
C GLN A 65 -4.57 -0.92 -0.10
N LEU A 66 -5.64 -0.55 0.61
CA LEU A 66 -6.10 0.83 0.69
C LEU A 66 -5.04 1.73 1.33
N PHE A 67 -4.50 1.36 2.49
CA PHE A 67 -3.47 2.14 3.17
C PHE A 67 -2.16 2.20 2.39
N SER A 68 -1.82 1.16 1.63
CA SER A 68 -0.68 1.20 0.70
C SER A 68 -0.83 2.30 -0.35
N ILE A 69 -1.99 2.42 -0.98
CA ILE A 69 -2.24 3.48 -1.97
C ILE A 69 -2.36 4.86 -1.33
N LEU A 70 -3.04 4.98 -0.17
CA LEU A 70 -3.08 6.24 0.57
C LEU A 70 -1.66 6.73 0.90
N CYS A 71 -0.77 5.82 1.32
CA CYS A 71 0.64 6.11 1.55
C CYS A 71 1.35 6.56 0.26
N LEU A 72 1.25 5.79 -0.82
CA LEU A 72 1.94 6.10 -2.08
C LEU A 72 1.55 7.49 -2.63
N TYR A 73 0.26 7.83 -2.58
CA TYR A 73 -0.30 9.08 -3.11
C TYR A 73 -0.36 10.23 -2.08
N SER A 74 0.15 10.02 -0.88
CA SER A 74 0.24 11.08 0.12
C SER A 74 1.34 12.10 -0.24
N LYS A 75 1.32 13.24 0.45
CA LYS A 75 2.42 14.21 0.51
C LYS A 75 3.34 13.85 1.68
N GLY A 76 4.64 13.78 1.41
CA GLY A 76 5.64 13.44 2.42
C GLY A 76 6.94 12.97 1.79
N ARG A 77 7.96 12.77 2.63
CA ARG A 77 9.25 12.24 2.17
C ARG A 77 9.08 10.77 1.80
N ILE A 78 9.79 10.33 0.76
CA ILE A 78 9.78 8.93 0.33
C ILE A 78 10.20 8.02 1.49
N GLU A 79 11.18 8.42 2.30
CA GLU A 79 11.59 7.68 3.50
C GLU A 79 10.41 7.43 4.47
N ASP A 80 9.60 8.45 4.74
CA ASP A 80 8.43 8.32 5.63
C ASP A 80 7.40 7.35 5.04
N LYS A 81 7.21 7.38 3.71
CA LYS A 81 6.32 6.47 2.98
C LYS A 81 6.82 5.03 3.01
N CYS A 82 8.10 4.81 2.73
CA CYS A 82 8.74 3.49 2.78
C CYS A 82 8.63 2.91 4.19
N ARG A 83 8.94 3.70 5.23
CA ARG A 83 8.84 3.25 6.62
C ARG A 83 7.40 2.92 7.01
N PHE A 84 6.43 3.71 6.55
CA PHE A 84 5.01 3.39 6.76
C PHE A 84 4.60 2.07 6.10
N LEU A 85 4.97 1.86 4.83
CA LEU A 85 4.69 0.61 4.11
C LEU A 85 5.35 -0.59 4.81
N LEU A 86 6.63 -0.49 5.19
CA LEU A 86 7.30 -1.57 5.90
C LEU A 86 6.59 -1.94 7.20
N ASN A 87 6.18 -0.94 8.00
CA ASN A 87 5.41 -1.18 9.22
C ASN A 87 4.01 -1.78 8.94
N LEU A 88 3.37 -1.42 7.82
CA LEU A 88 2.04 -1.93 7.47
C LEU A 88 2.06 -3.44 7.16
N TYR A 89 3.20 -3.96 6.68
CA TYR A 89 3.38 -5.37 6.32
C TYR A 89 4.21 -6.17 7.33
N ASP A 90 4.75 -5.52 8.37
CA ASP A 90 5.41 -6.19 9.48
C ASP A 90 4.39 -6.64 10.53
N PHE A 91 3.76 -7.77 10.22
CA PHE A 91 2.78 -8.41 11.10
C PHE A 91 3.39 -8.94 12.40
N ASN A 92 4.72 -9.14 12.45
CA ASN A 92 5.43 -9.68 13.61
C ASN A 92 5.98 -8.58 14.53
N GLN A 93 6.01 -7.33 14.07
CA GLN A 93 6.52 -6.16 14.77
C GLN A 93 8.00 -6.30 15.19
N ASP A 94 8.81 -6.97 14.37
CA ASP A 94 10.23 -7.19 14.62
C ASP A 94 11.16 -6.26 13.81
N ASN A 95 10.58 -5.36 13.00
CA ASN A 95 11.26 -4.43 12.09
C ASN A 95 12.09 -5.12 11.01
N GLN A 96 11.65 -6.31 10.60
CA GLN A 96 12.22 -7.06 9.48
C GLN A 96 11.09 -7.55 8.57
N ILE A 97 11.43 -7.92 7.35
CA ILE A 97 10.46 -8.42 6.39
C ILE A 97 11.05 -9.59 5.60
N LEU A 98 10.26 -10.65 5.43
CA LEU A 98 10.62 -11.73 4.52
C LEU A 98 10.53 -11.25 3.06
N PRO A 99 11.38 -11.74 2.15
CA PRO A 99 11.28 -11.45 0.72
C PRO A 99 9.88 -11.73 0.14
N LEU A 100 9.22 -12.80 0.60
CA LEU A 100 7.84 -13.12 0.20
C LEU A 100 6.84 -12.02 0.64
N THR A 101 7.02 -11.46 1.83
CA THR A 101 6.17 -10.37 2.32
C THR A 101 6.48 -9.07 1.56
N LEU A 102 7.74 -8.84 1.17
CA LEU A 102 8.14 -7.72 0.32
C LEU A 102 7.52 -7.84 -1.09
N GLU A 103 7.54 -9.04 -1.68
CA GLU A 103 6.85 -9.36 -2.94
C GLU A 103 5.35 -9.06 -2.84
N PHE A 104 4.72 -9.51 -1.76
CA PHE A 104 3.31 -9.24 -1.48
C PHE A 104 3.03 -7.74 -1.35
N MET A 105 3.87 -6.99 -0.63
CA MET A 105 3.75 -5.53 -0.50
C MET A 105 3.78 -4.81 -1.85
N LEU A 106 4.76 -5.13 -2.70
CA LEU A 106 4.89 -4.54 -4.04
C LEU A 106 3.71 -4.92 -4.93
N THR A 107 3.26 -6.17 -4.87
CA THR A 107 2.10 -6.66 -5.62
C THR A 107 0.82 -5.92 -5.22
N MET A 108 0.59 -5.73 -3.92
CA MET A 108 -0.57 -5.01 -3.41
C MET A 108 -0.57 -3.53 -3.82
N CYS A 109 0.60 -2.90 -3.86
CA CYS A 109 0.78 -1.55 -4.39
C CYS A 109 0.40 -1.48 -5.87
N MET A 110 0.92 -2.40 -6.70
CA MET A 110 0.60 -2.43 -8.13
C MET A 110 -0.88 -2.74 -8.39
N GLN A 111 -1.46 -3.68 -7.65
CA GLN A 111 -2.89 -3.98 -7.73
C GLN A 111 -3.76 -2.77 -7.37
N GLY A 112 -3.43 -2.05 -6.29
CA GLY A 112 -4.17 -0.86 -5.90
C GLY A 112 -4.07 0.26 -6.94
N ILE A 113 -2.89 0.46 -7.54
CA ILE A 113 -2.71 1.40 -8.67
C ILE A 113 -3.58 0.96 -9.86
N CYS A 114 -3.55 -0.32 -10.22
CA CYS A 114 -4.36 -0.85 -11.32
C CYS A 114 -5.87 -0.65 -11.08
N LYS A 115 -6.36 -0.89 -9.85
CA LYS A 115 -7.75 -0.59 -9.48
C LYS A 115 -8.06 0.90 -9.64
N LEU A 116 -7.18 1.77 -9.13
CA LEU A 116 -7.38 3.22 -9.12
C LEU A 116 -7.49 3.82 -10.54
N PHE A 117 -6.69 3.31 -11.48
CA PHE A 117 -6.68 3.79 -12.87
C PHE A 117 -7.43 2.88 -13.84
N ASN A 118 -8.12 1.86 -13.33
CA ASN A 118 -8.85 0.87 -14.13
C ASN A 118 -7.98 0.24 -15.24
N ILE A 119 -6.82 -0.29 -14.85
CA ILE A 119 -5.85 -0.96 -15.72
C ILE A 119 -5.93 -2.47 -15.51
N ASP A 120 -6.07 -3.24 -16.59
CA ASP A 120 -6.19 -4.71 -16.57
C ASP A 120 -4.93 -5.41 -17.11
N ILE A 121 -3.79 -5.28 -16.41
CA ILE A 121 -2.50 -5.91 -16.77
C ILE A 121 -1.79 -6.53 -15.55
N LEU A 122 -2.56 -7.04 -14.60
CA LEU A 122 -2.04 -7.48 -13.30
C LEU A 122 -1.05 -8.66 -13.38
N GLU A 123 -1.27 -9.60 -14.30
CA GLU A 123 -0.44 -10.81 -14.42
C GLU A 123 1.01 -10.46 -14.80
N GLU A 124 1.20 -9.53 -15.74
CA GLU A 124 2.52 -9.12 -16.23
C GLU A 124 3.41 -8.53 -15.12
N TYR A 125 2.87 -7.63 -14.30
CA TYR A 125 3.64 -7.03 -13.20
C TYR A 125 3.93 -8.00 -12.05
N THR A 126 3.07 -8.99 -11.82
CA THR A 126 3.28 -9.95 -10.74
C THR A 126 4.51 -10.80 -11.02
N GLU A 127 4.68 -11.26 -12.26
CA GLU A 127 5.87 -12.02 -12.68
C GLU A 127 7.16 -11.16 -12.60
N GLU A 128 7.10 -9.90 -13.01
CA GLU A 128 8.24 -8.98 -12.93
C GLU A 128 8.68 -8.71 -11.48
N ILE A 129 7.71 -8.49 -10.57
CA ILE A 129 7.98 -8.28 -9.14
C ILE A 129 8.62 -9.53 -8.55
N GLN A 130 8.03 -10.70 -8.80
CA GLN A 130 8.55 -11.96 -8.27
C GLN A 130 10.01 -12.17 -8.72
N LYS A 131 10.28 -11.99 -10.01
CA LYS A 131 11.64 -12.11 -10.57
C LYS A 131 12.59 -11.11 -9.92
N PHE A 132 12.19 -9.85 -9.75
CA PHE A 132 13.01 -8.84 -9.08
C PHE A 132 13.37 -9.25 -7.65
N ILE A 133 12.42 -9.78 -6.89
CA ILE A 133 12.67 -10.22 -5.51
C ILE A 133 13.64 -11.39 -5.47
N GLU A 134 13.44 -12.41 -6.32
CA GLU A 134 14.30 -13.59 -6.39
C GLU A 134 15.75 -13.27 -6.78
N GLU A 135 15.95 -12.27 -7.65
CA GLU A 135 17.27 -11.85 -8.11
C GLU A 135 18.05 -11.04 -7.04
N ASN A 136 17.35 -10.36 -6.14
CA ASN A 136 17.96 -9.41 -5.19
C ASN A 136 17.97 -9.88 -3.74
N TYR A 137 17.05 -10.77 -3.34
CA TYR A 137 16.89 -11.17 -1.95
C TYR A 137 16.76 -12.69 -1.78
N PRO A 138 17.55 -13.31 -0.89
CA PRO A 138 17.45 -14.74 -0.62
C PRO A 138 16.16 -15.05 0.17
N ARG A 139 15.30 -15.92 -0.38
CA ARG A 139 13.91 -16.16 0.06
C ARG A 139 13.67 -16.40 1.55
N GLU A 140 14.62 -17.01 2.26
CA GLU A 140 14.44 -17.46 3.66
C GLU A 140 15.20 -16.57 4.68
N VAL A 141 15.75 -15.44 4.22
CA VAL A 141 16.48 -14.52 5.09
C VAL A 141 15.65 -13.26 5.28
N ASP A 142 15.35 -12.95 6.53
CA ASP A 142 14.70 -11.70 6.90
C ASP A 142 15.57 -10.51 6.49
N ILE A 143 14.92 -9.51 5.88
CA ILE A 143 15.55 -8.28 5.44
C ILE A 143 15.25 -7.20 6.49
N PRO A 144 16.25 -6.66 7.19
CA PRO A 144 16.02 -5.56 8.12
C PRO A 144 15.55 -4.30 7.39
N PHE A 145 14.62 -3.54 7.99
CA PHE A 145 14.12 -2.30 7.38
C PHE A 145 15.23 -1.32 6.99
N GLU A 146 16.25 -1.20 7.84
CA GLU A 146 17.39 -0.30 7.61
C GLU A 146 18.21 -0.68 6.36
N GLU A 147 18.17 -1.94 5.93
CA GLU A 147 18.79 -2.34 4.66
C GLU A 147 18.00 -1.81 3.46
N LEU A 148 16.67 -1.97 3.48
CA LEU A 148 15.78 -1.47 2.44
C LEU A 148 15.79 0.06 2.36
N LEU A 149 15.86 0.74 3.50
CA LEU A 149 15.89 2.20 3.57
C LEU A 149 17.26 2.78 3.14
N LYS A 150 18.36 2.03 3.21
CA LYS A 150 19.66 2.46 2.67
C LYS A 150 19.66 2.56 1.16
N VAL A 151 18.96 1.66 0.46
CA VAL A 151 18.84 1.69 -1.01
C VAL A 151 18.33 3.06 -1.48
N TYR A 152 17.39 3.66 -0.74
CA TYR A 152 16.89 5.00 -1.00
C TYR A 152 17.97 6.10 -0.85
N THR A 153 18.80 6.04 0.19
CA THR A 153 19.84 7.05 0.41
C THR A 153 20.88 7.11 -0.71
N THR A 154 21.18 5.96 -1.33
CA THR A 154 22.12 5.87 -2.45
C THR A 154 21.55 6.46 -3.74
N ILE A 155 20.25 6.26 -4.02
CA ILE A 155 19.59 6.74 -5.25
C ILE A 155 19.36 8.26 -5.22
N VAL A 156 19.08 8.84 -4.05
CA VAL A 156 18.84 10.30 -3.93
C VAL A 156 20.15 11.10 -3.93
N GLN A 157 21.28 10.46 -3.66
CA GLN A 157 22.62 11.08 -3.68
C GLN A 157 23.37 10.91 -5.01
N SER A 158 22.84 10.12 -5.95
CA SER A 158 23.36 9.92 -7.31
C SER A 158 22.66 10.82 -8.33
#